data_AF-A0A951CCP8-F1
#
_entry.id   AF-A0A951CCP8-F1
#
_cell.length_a   1.000
_cell.length_b   1.000
_cell.length_c   1.000
_cell.angle_alpha   90.00
_cell.angle_beta   90.00
_cell.angle_gamma   90.00
#
_symmetry.space_group_name_H-M   'P 1'
#
loop_
_entity.id
_entity.type
_entity.pdbx_description
1 polymer ?
#
loop_
_entity_poly.entity_id
_entity_poly.type
_entity_poly.pdbx_seq_one_letter_code
_entity_poly.pdbx_strand_id
1 'polypeptide(L)'
;TDTGGEFSRPATFGHASRVYNVIDARQSYLQEVVVAGLRALGYEQQANDSVHFSYEMVALSPRCCADLGIPLTEEDRKRPYVEVSGRKGLGVKADDLMDSLVSKALEEVVSRHAGASGDEQRLVATQIAIGALRYFLLKYTRNSVIAFDLQEALSFEGETGPYVQYAAVRARNILRKLEERGETLPDFAAELDSGALARQLQAEDFWQMLLAASKADSALERALTAGEPAHMAKYAFQLAQAFNNFYHQYPILQEENREKKVFLLWMTDFFRRQLERTASILGIQIPKYM
;
A
#
# COMPACT_ATOMS: atom_id res chain seq x y z
N THR A 1 8.43 -52.57 4.78
CA THR A 1 8.94 -51.86 5.96
C THR A 1 9.83 -50.74 5.49
N ASP A 2 9.57 -49.55 6.01
CA ASP A 2 10.40 -48.35 5.96
C ASP A 2 10.34 -47.45 4.71
N THR A 3 9.22 -46.72 4.59
CA THR A 3 9.21 -45.39 3.96
C THR A 3 9.33 -44.36 5.09
N GLY A 4 10.55 -44.18 5.58
CA GLY A 4 10.89 -43.17 6.56
C GLY A 4 10.60 -41.78 5.98
N GLY A 5 9.58 -41.12 6.52
CA GLY A 5 9.30 -39.73 6.22
C GLY A 5 10.49 -38.87 6.65
N GLU A 6 11.00 -38.08 5.72
CA GLU A 6 11.90 -36.97 6.04
C GLU A 6 11.14 -35.98 6.94
N PHE A 7 11.29 -36.16 8.26
CA PHE A 7 10.97 -35.10 9.21
C PHE A 7 11.89 -33.92 8.87
N SER A 8 11.30 -32.84 8.37
CA SER A 8 11.97 -31.57 8.16
C SER A 8 12.69 -31.17 9.46
N ARG A 9 13.97 -30.81 9.34
CA ARG A 9 14.73 -30.29 10.50
C ARG A 9 13.92 -29.16 11.13
N PRO A 10 13.74 -29.14 12.47
CA PRO A 10 13.02 -28.04 13.12
C PRO A 10 13.71 -26.73 12.78
N ALA A 11 12.93 -25.71 12.40
CA ALA A 11 13.45 -24.38 12.17
C ALA A 11 14.21 -23.91 13.43
N THR A 12 15.52 -23.67 13.30
CA THR A 12 16.32 -23.09 14.38
C THR A 12 16.01 -21.60 14.46
N PHE A 13 15.39 -21.17 15.56
CA PHE A 13 15.10 -19.75 15.84
C PHE A 13 16.25 -19.11 16.63
N GLY A 14 16.39 -17.78 16.53
CA GLY A 14 17.44 -17.00 17.21
C GLY A 14 18.63 -16.67 16.30
N HIS A 15 19.77 -16.30 16.91
CA HIS A 15 21.03 -15.97 16.23
C HIS A 15 20.92 -14.87 15.16
N ALA A 16 20.07 -13.86 15.39
CA ALA A 16 19.91 -12.74 14.48
C ALA A 16 21.19 -11.88 14.39
N SER A 17 21.57 -11.48 13.18
CA SER A 17 22.62 -10.48 12.95
C SER A 17 22.15 -9.06 13.19
N ARG A 18 20.84 -8.81 13.10
CA ARG A 18 20.20 -7.52 13.38
C ARG A 18 18.81 -7.73 13.94
N VAL A 19 18.40 -6.89 14.88
CA VAL A 19 17.10 -6.97 15.56
C VAL A 19 16.35 -5.66 15.34
N TYR A 20 15.11 -5.74 14.84
CA TYR A 20 14.21 -4.59 14.72
C TYR A 20 13.05 -4.76 15.70
N ASN A 21 13.04 -3.93 16.74
CA ASN A 21 12.00 -3.89 17.75
C ASN A 21 10.95 -2.85 17.34
N VAL A 22 9.84 -3.30 16.74
CA VAL A 22 8.71 -2.43 16.35
C VAL A 22 7.86 -2.15 17.58
N ILE A 23 8.15 -1.06 18.29
CA ILE A 23 7.56 -0.77 19.61
C ILE A 23 7.25 0.71 19.71
N ASP A 24 6.11 1.04 20.32
CA ASP A 24 5.66 2.41 20.61
C ASP A 24 6.78 3.29 21.21
N ALA A 25 6.86 4.54 20.76
CA ALA A 25 7.87 5.52 21.17
C ALA A 25 7.87 5.80 22.69
N ARG A 26 6.77 5.55 23.40
CA ARG A 26 6.72 5.67 24.87
C ARG A 26 7.60 4.65 25.60
N GLN A 27 8.07 3.60 24.91
CA GLN A 27 9.00 2.62 25.46
C GLN A 27 10.47 2.86 25.10
N SER A 28 10.83 4.02 24.51
CA SER A 28 12.22 4.32 24.12
C SER A 28 13.20 4.16 25.29
N TYR A 29 12.88 4.67 26.48
CA TYR A 29 13.75 4.51 27.65
C TYR A 29 14.00 3.04 28.02
N LEU A 30 12.98 2.19 27.95
CA LEU A 30 13.14 0.75 28.25
C LEU A 30 14.01 0.07 27.19
N GLN A 31 13.90 0.47 25.93
CA GLN A 31 14.78 -0.03 24.87
C GLN A 31 16.23 0.44 25.06
N GLU A 32 16.44 1.69 25.47
CA GLU A 32 17.77 2.23 25.80
C GLU A 32 18.43 1.46 26.96
N VAL A 33 17.65 1.07 27.98
CA VAL A 33 18.14 0.25 29.10
C VAL A 33 18.62 -1.12 28.61
N VAL A 34 17.90 -1.77 27.70
CA VAL A 34 18.32 -3.06 27.10
C VAL A 34 19.63 -2.89 26.34
N VAL A 35 19.74 -1.85 25.50
CA VAL A 35 20.95 -1.54 24.73
C VAL A 35 22.14 -1.24 25.66
N ALA A 36 21.92 -0.47 26.72
CA ALA A 36 22.95 -0.18 27.73
C ALA A 36 23.40 -1.45 28.47
N GLY A 37 22.48 -2.35 28.78
CA GLY A 37 22.80 -3.66 29.36
C GLY A 37 23.68 -4.53 28.46
N LEU A 38 23.39 -4.57 27.15
CA LEU A 38 24.24 -5.27 26.17
C LEU A 38 25.66 -4.71 26.16
N ARG A 39 25.80 -3.38 26.14
CA ARG A 39 27.12 -2.72 26.20
C ARG A 39 27.87 -3.04 27.50
N ALA A 40 27.19 -3.00 28.64
CA ALA A 40 27.79 -3.32 29.94
C ALA A 40 28.32 -4.76 30.03
N LEU A 41 27.74 -5.68 29.26
CA LEU A 41 28.16 -7.08 29.15
C LEU A 41 29.22 -7.32 28.07
N GLY A 42 29.65 -6.28 27.34
CA GLY A 42 30.64 -6.37 26.27
C GLY A 42 30.07 -6.73 24.88
N TYR A 43 28.75 -6.73 24.71
CA TYR A 43 28.06 -7.03 23.44
C TYR A 43 27.84 -5.78 22.58
N GLU A 44 28.91 -5.06 22.26
CA GLU A 44 28.86 -3.79 21.54
C GLU A 44 28.22 -3.90 20.15
N GLN A 45 28.56 -4.95 19.40
CA GLN A 45 28.00 -5.16 18.07
C GLN A 45 26.49 -5.40 18.14
N GLN A 46 26.05 -6.27 19.04
CA GLN A 46 24.63 -6.59 19.23
C GLN A 46 23.84 -5.38 19.74
N ALA A 47 24.45 -4.53 20.56
CA ALA A 47 23.86 -3.27 20.99
C ALA A 47 23.62 -2.31 19.81
N ASN A 48 24.58 -2.22 18.87
CA ASN A 48 24.45 -1.38 17.67
C ASN A 48 23.48 -1.98 16.63
N ASP A 49 23.38 -3.30 16.59
CA ASP A 49 22.48 -4.04 15.71
C ASP A 49 21.05 -4.20 16.28
N SER A 50 20.79 -3.72 17.50
CA SER A 50 19.47 -3.65 18.12
C SER A 50 18.79 -2.32 17.81
N VAL A 51 17.90 -2.33 16.81
CA VAL A 51 17.18 -1.14 16.31
C VAL A 51 15.83 -1.02 17.00
N HIS A 52 15.59 0.09 17.72
CA HIS A 52 14.24 0.48 18.13
C HIS A 52 13.53 1.11 16.94
N PHE A 53 12.70 0.33 16.26
CA PHE A 53 11.82 0.79 15.19
C PHE A 53 10.58 1.43 15.80
N SER A 54 10.77 2.62 16.38
CA SER A 54 9.74 3.32 17.13
C SER A 54 8.60 3.80 16.24
N TYR A 55 7.37 3.84 16.77
CA TYR A 55 6.22 4.48 16.13
C TYR A 55 5.38 5.25 17.17
N GLU A 56 4.72 6.31 16.74
CA GLU A 56 3.78 7.09 17.54
C GLU A 56 2.39 6.47 17.57
N MET A 57 1.60 6.86 18.56
CA MET A 57 0.30 6.23 18.79
C MET A 57 -0.68 6.41 17.62
N VAL A 58 -1.56 5.42 17.47
CA VAL A 58 -2.76 5.51 16.63
C VAL A 58 -3.95 5.88 17.52
N ALA A 59 -4.56 7.02 17.21
CA ALA A 59 -5.79 7.52 17.78
C ALA A 59 -6.91 7.43 16.73
N LEU A 60 -8.14 7.74 17.12
CA LEU A 60 -9.29 7.78 16.22
C LEU A 60 -9.73 9.23 16.00
N SER A 61 -10.22 9.56 14.81
CA SER A 61 -10.95 10.81 14.62
C SER A 61 -12.27 10.78 15.41
N PRO A 62 -12.80 11.93 15.86
CA PRO A 62 -14.12 11.97 16.49
C PRO A 62 -15.23 11.38 15.60
N ARG A 63 -15.12 11.56 14.29
CA ARG A 63 -16.04 10.97 13.30
C ARG A 63 -15.94 9.45 13.29
N CYS A 64 -14.73 8.90 13.32
CA CYS A 64 -14.52 7.44 13.38
C CYS A 64 -15.08 6.84 14.67
N CYS A 65 -14.89 7.52 15.81
CA CYS A 65 -15.54 7.10 17.06
C CYS A 65 -17.06 7.05 16.92
N ALA A 66 -17.68 8.05 16.29
CA ALA A 66 -19.12 8.05 16.04
C ALA A 66 -19.56 6.91 15.11
N ASP A 67 -18.81 6.64 14.04
CA ASP A 67 -19.04 5.53 13.11
C ASP A 67 -18.98 4.16 13.82
N LEU A 68 -18.14 4.04 14.85
CA LEU A 68 -17.98 2.82 15.65
C LEU A 68 -18.91 2.78 16.88
N GLY A 69 -19.81 3.75 17.03
CA GLY A 69 -20.76 3.81 18.16
C GLY A 69 -20.10 4.12 19.51
N ILE A 70 -18.90 4.70 19.51
CA ILE A 70 -18.15 5.03 20.72
C ILE A 70 -18.67 6.37 21.27
N PRO A 71 -19.15 6.41 22.53
CA PRO A 71 -19.66 7.64 23.11
C PRO A 71 -18.52 8.65 23.31
N LEU A 72 -18.73 9.87 22.83
CA LEU A 72 -17.80 10.99 22.98
C LEU A 72 -18.40 12.09 23.85
N THR A 73 -17.57 12.68 24.70
CA THR A 73 -17.90 13.92 25.41
C THR A 73 -17.94 15.11 24.45
N GLU A 74 -18.59 16.21 24.86
CA GLU A 74 -18.57 17.49 24.12
C GLU A 74 -17.15 18.00 23.87
N GLU A 75 -16.23 17.76 24.81
CA GLU A 75 -14.82 18.13 24.67
C GLU A 75 -14.11 17.25 23.64
N ASP A 76 -14.30 15.93 23.70
CA ASP A 76 -13.65 14.99 22.77
C ASP A 76 -14.09 15.21 21.32
N ARG A 77 -15.33 15.66 21.10
CA ARG A 77 -15.83 16.02 19.76
C ARG A 77 -15.09 17.21 19.13
N LYS A 78 -14.47 18.07 19.94
CA LYS A 78 -13.73 19.26 19.48
C LYS A 78 -12.23 18.98 19.32
N ARG A 79 -11.74 17.83 19.79
CA ARG A 79 -10.33 17.46 19.68
C ARG A 79 -10.01 16.97 18.26
N PRO A 80 -8.76 17.13 17.78
CA PRO A 80 -8.35 16.61 16.48
C PRO A 80 -8.37 15.07 16.43
N TYR A 81 -8.20 14.42 17.58
CA TYR A 81 -8.26 12.98 17.73
C TYR A 81 -8.64 12.58 19.16
N VAL A 82 -9.10 11.35 19.31
CA VAL A 82 -9.46 10.70 20.56
C VAL A 82 -8.56 9.48 20.76
N GLU A 83 -7.81 9.48 21.85
CA GLU A 83 -6.90 8.39 22.19
C GLU A 83 -7.68 7.14 22.60
N VAL A 84 -7.32 6.00 22.02
CA VAL A 84 -7.86 4.70 22.42
C VAL A 84 -7.24 4.32 23.76
N SER A 85 -8.06 4.16 24.79
CA SER A 85 -7.65 3.78 26.14
C SER A 85 -8.53 2.68 26.70
N GLY A 86 -7.99 1.46 26.74
CA GLY A 86 -8.67 0.32 27.36
C GLY A 86 -9.05 0.56 28.83
N ARG A 87 -8.26 1.35 29.57
CA ARG A 87 -8.55 1.71 30.98
C ARG A 87 -9.74 2.67 31.14
N LYS A 88 -10.04 3.48 30.13
CA LYS A 88 -11.20 4.39 30.10
C LYS A 88 -12.43 3.76 29.43
N GLY A 89 -12.36 2.47 29.05
CA GLY A 89 -13.42 1.79 28.28
C GLY A 89 -13.52 2.26 26.82
N LEU A 90 -12.61 3.13 26.37
CA LEU A 90 -12.50 3.66 25.02
C LEU A 90 -11.55 2.77 24.22
N GLY A 91 -11.91 1.50 24.05
CA GLY A 91 -11.13 0.51 23.30
C GLY A 91 -11.86 0.09 22.04
N VAL A 92 -11.19 0.13 20.89
CA VAL A 92 -11.69 -0.48 19.65
C VAL A 92 -10.93 -1.77 19.41
N LYS A 93 -11.65 -2.88 19.25
CA LYS A 93 -11.03 -4.12 18.82
C LYS A 93 -10.64 -3.99 17.35
N ALA A 94 -9.48 -4.53 17.00
CA ALA A 94 -9.04 -4.57 15.61
C ALA A 94 -10.09 -5.28 14.72
N ASP A 95 -10.70 -6.35 15.22
CA ASP A 95 -11.75 -7.09 14.52
C ASP A 95 -12.97 -6.20 14.23
N ASP A 96 -13.49 -5.48 15.23
CA ASP A 96 -14.64 -4.58 15.06
C ASP A 96 -14.35 -3.47 14.03
N LEU A 97 -13.13 -2.91 14.04
CA LEU A 97 -12.70 -1.91 13.07
C LEU A 97 -12.62 -2.50 11.65
N MET A 98 -12.04 -3.69 11.53
CA MET A 98 -11.92 -4.42 10.27
C MET A 98 -13.29 -4.77 9.70
N ASP A 99 -14.19 -5.29 10.52
CA ASP A 99 -15.56 -5.62 10.13
C ASP A 99 -16.31 -4.39 9.63
N SER A 100 -16.14 -3.24 10.32
CA SER A 100 -16.72 -1.97 9.89
C SER A 100 -16.17 -1.52 8.53
N LEU A 101 -14.85 -1.57 8.33
CA LEU A 101 -14.23 -1.23 7.05
C LEU A 101 -14.71 -2.15 5.91
N VAL A 102 -14.77 -3.45 6.14
CA VAL A 102 -15.23 -4.44 5.16
C VAL A 102 -16.70 -4.22 4.83
N SER A 103 -17.55 -3.97 5.83
CA SER A 103 -18.97 -3.69 5.63
C SER A 103 -19.18 -2.47 4.74
N LYS A 104 -18.50 -1.35 5.04
CA LYS A 104 -18.63 -0.12 4.24
C LYS A 104 -18.05 -0.28 2.83
N ALA A 105 -16.93 -0.98 2.69
CA ALA A 105 -16.38 -1.31 1.37
C ALA A 105 -17.34 -2.20 0.57
N LEU A 106 -18.03 -3.15 1.23
CA LEU A 106 -18.99 -4.04 0.59
C LEU A 106 -20.22 -3.29 0.06
N GLU A 107 -20.74 -2.32 0.82
CA GLU A 107 -21.84 -1.45 0.37
C GLU A 107 -21.50 -0.77 -0.97
N GLU A 108 -20.28 -0.23 -1.09
CA GLU A 108 -19.81 0.42 -2.31
C GLU A 108 -19.56 -0.57 -3.46
N VAL A 109 -19.02 -1.75 -3.16
CA VAL A 109 -18.79 -2.81 -4.16
C VAL A 109 -20.12 -3.32 -4.74
N VAL A 110 -21.11 -3.56 -3.87
CA VAL A 110 -22.44 -4.03 -4.29
C VAL A 110 -23.15 -2.99 -5.15
N SER A 111 -23.04 -1.70 -4.80
CA SER A 111 -23.68 -0.62 -5.57
C SER A 111 -23.12 -0.48 -7.00
N ARG A 112 -21.81 -0.70 -7.17
CA ARG A 112 -21.12 -0.57 -8.48
C ARG A 112 -21.11 -1.86 -9.31
N HIS A 113 -21.10 -3.03 -8.66
CA HIS A 113 -20.86 -4.34 -9.28
C HIS A 113 -21.91 -5.37 -8.87
N ALA A 114 -23.19 -5.01 -9.00
CA ALA A 114 -24.33 -5.86 -8.62
C ALA A 114 -24.42 -7.21 -9.37
N GLY A 115 -23.71 -7.37 -10.50
CA GLY A 115 -23.70 -8.60 -11.29
C GLY A 115 -22.70 -9.67 -10.84
N ALA A 116 -21.79 -9.36 -9.91
CA ALA A 116 -20.83 -10.33 -9.35
C ALA A 116 -21.47 -11.21 -8.25
N SER A 117 -20.87 -12.37 -7.97
CA SER A 117 -21.37 -13.24 -6.88
C SER A 117 -21.11 -12.61 -5.51
N GLY A 118 -21.92 -12.96 -4.51
CA GLY A 118 -21.76 -12.44 -3.15
C GLY A 118 -20.38 -12.74 -2.54
N ASP A 119 -19.81 -13.91 -2.84
CA ASP A 119 -18.47 -14.29 -2.37
C ASP A 119 -17.37 -13.47 -3.05
N GLU A 120 -17.50 -13.20 -4.35
CA GLU A 120 -16.57 -12.36 -5.09
C GLU A 120 -16.63 -10.90 -4.61
N GLN A 121 -17.84 -10.38 -4.37
CA GLN A 121 -18.06 -9.05 -3.81
C GLN A 121 -17.42 -8.91 -2.42
N ARG A 122 -17.59 -9.91 -1.53
CA ARG A 122 -16.97 -9.92 -0.20
C ARG A 122 -15.45 -9.98 -0.27
N LEU A 123 -14.89 -10.79 -1.17
CA LEU A 123 -13.44 -10.85 -1.36
C LEU A 123 -12.87 -9.50 -1.81
N VAL A 124 -13.50 -8.86 -2.80
CA VAL A 124 -13.08 -7.54 -3.29
C VAL A 124 -13.21 -6.48 -2.19
N ALA A 125 -14.33 -6.45 -1.47
CA ALA A 125 -14.53 -5.53 -0.35
C ALA A 125 -13.47 -5.70 0.74
N THR A 126 -13.10 -6.94 1.05
CA THR A 126 -12.04 -7.27 2.01
C THR A 126 -10.68 -6.75 1.55
N GLN A 127 -10.35 -6.92 0.27
CA GLN A 127 -9.10 -6.40 -0.31
C GLN A 127 -9.04 -4.88 -0.29
N ILE A 128 -10.16 -4.20 -0.59
CA ILE A 128 -10.26 -2.74 -0.52
C ILE A 128 -10.10 -2.27 0.93
N ALA A 129 -10.80 -2.87 1.88
CA ALA A 129 -10.72 -2.54 3.30
C ALA A 129 -9.32 -2.72 3.90
N ILE A 130 -8.67 -3.86 3.63
CA ILE A 130 -7.30 -4.13 4.07
C ILE A 130 -6.33 -3.15 3.40
N GLY A 131 -6.51 -2.89 2.10
CA GLY A 131 -5.68 -1.95 1.35
C GLY A 131 -5.79 -0.53 1.92
N ALA A 132 -7.01 -0.08 2.23
CA ALA A 132 -7.31 1.18 2.89
C ALA A 132 -6.62 1.30 4.25
N LEU A 133 -6.82 0.32 5.14
CA LEU A 133 -6.23 0.34 6.47
C LEU A 133 -4.71 0.37 6.41
N ARG A 134 -4.10 -0.56 5.64
CA ARG A 134 -2.63 -0.66 5.54
C ARG A 134 -2.04 0.61 4.96
N TYR A 135 -2.61 1.14 3.88
CA TYR A 135 -2.12 2.38 3.30
C TYR A 135 -2.23 3.53 4.29
N PHE A 136 -3.37 3.67 4.98
CA PHE A 136 -3.59 4.74 5.94
C PHE A 136 -2.57 4.71 7.09
N LEU A 137 -2.25 3.52 7.61
CA LEU A 137 -1.25 3.38 8.67
C LEU A 137 0.19 3.59 8.17
N LEU A 138 0.46 3.30 6.90
CA LEU A 138 1.81 3.39 6.32
C LEU A 138 2.13 4.75 5.70
N LYS A 139 1.13 5.60 5.37
CA LYS A 139 1.36 6.89 4.69
C LYS A 139 2.01 7.95 5.59
N TYR A 140 1.85 7.84 6.91
CA TYR A 140 2.44 8.76 7.87
C TYR A 140 3.86 8.33 8.27
N THR A 141 4.72 9.30 8.55
CA THR A 141 6.03 9.00 9.16
C THR A 141 5.83 8.39 10.55
N ARG A 142 6.74 7.52 10.98
CA ARG A 142 6.61 6.82 12.26
C ARG A 142 6.49 7.74 13.47
N ASN A 143 7.05 8.95 13.39
CA ASN A 143 7.05 9.92 14.49
C ASN A 143 5.78 10.81 14.51
N SER A 144 4.73 10.43 13.78
CA SER A 144 3.47 11.19 13.73
C SER A 144 2.35 10.44 14.41
N VAL A 145 1.57 11.13 15.26
CA VAL A 145 0.31 10.61 15.78
C VAL A 145 -0.66 10.44 14.61
N ILE A 146 -1.20 9.22 14.45
CA ILE A 146 -2.15 8.91 13.40
C ILE A 146 -3.56 9.10 13.96
N ALA A 147 -4.33 10.03 13.41
CA ALA A 147 -5.76 10.13 13.67
C ALA A 147 -6.51 9.30 12.62
N PHE A 148 -6.78 8.03 12.94
CA PHE A 148 -7.44 7.13 12.01
C PHE A 148 -8.88 7.55 11.77
N ASP A 149 -9.24 7.69 10.50
CA ASP A 149 -10.59 8.01 10.06
C ASP A 149 -11.06 7.02 9.01
N LEU A 150 -12.16 6.33 9.33
CA LEU A 150 -12.69 5.23 8.50
C LEU A 150 -13.13 5.72 7.12
N GLN A 151 -13.80 6.87 7.06
CA GLN A 151 -14.31 7.43 5.80
C GLN A 151 -13.16 7.93 4.93
N GLU A 152 -12.15 8.58 5.53
CA GLU A 152 -10.95 8.99 4.80
C GLU A 152 -10.19 7.78 4.26
N ALA A 153 -10.01 6.72 5.07
CA ALA A 153 -9.30 5.52 4.65
C ALA A 153 -9.95 4.84 3.43
N LEU A 154 -11.28 4.78 3.40
CA LEU A 154 -12.04 4.18 2.30
C LEU A 154 -12.30 5.12 1.11
N SER A 155 -11.89 6.38 1.18
CA SER A 155 -12.11 7.34 0.09
C SER A 155 -11.40 6.90 -1.20
N PHE A 156 -12.09 7.02 -2.33
CA PHE A 156 -11.52 6.83 -3.67
C PHE A 156 -10.80 8.07 -4.19
N GLU A 157 -10.82 9.16 -3.42
CA GLU A 157 -10.13 10.42 -3.70
C GLU A 157 -9.09 10.71 -2.62
N GLY A 158 -8.02 11.39 -3.03
CA GLY A 158 -6.92 11.77 -2.13
C GLY A 158 -5.90 10.65 -1.90
N GLU A 159 -5.04 10.85 -0.92
CA GLU A 159 -3.91 9.96 -0.60
C GLU A 159 -4.39 8.72 0.19
N THR A 160 -4.95 7.73 -0.52
CA THR A 160 -5.59 6.55 0.07
C THR A 160 -5.19 5.24 -0.62
N GLY A 161 -5.41 4.12 0.08
CA GLY A 161 -5.21 2.76 -0.46
C GLY A 161 -6.13 2.45 -1.65
N PRO A 162 -7.45 2.72 -1.57
CA PRO A 162 -8.36 2.53 -2.69
C PRO A 162 -7.97 3.31 -3.93
N TYR A 163 -7.45 4.54 -3.81
CA TYR A 163 -6.96 5.31 -4.95
C TYR A 163 -5.82 4.58 -5.69
N VAL A 164 -4.85 4.06 -4.95
CA VAL A 164 -3.72 3.28 -5.49
C VAL A 164 -4.21 1.99 -6.13
N GLN A 165 -5.08 1.24 -5.45
CA GLN A 165 -5.66 0.00 -5.98
C GLN A 165 -6.43 0.24 -7.28
N TYR A 166 -7.21 1.32 -7.32
CA TYR A 166 -8.02 1.68 -8.48
C TYR A 166 -7.17 2.01 -9.71
N ALA A 167 -6.04 2.71 -9.53
CA ALA A 167 -5.10 2.98 -10.62
C ALA A 167 -4.50 1.67 -11.21
N ALA A 168 -4.15 0.70 -10.36
CA ALA A 168 -3.68 -0.60 -10.80
C ALA A 168 -4.77 -1.42 -11.53
N VAL A 169 -5.99 -1.45 -10.99
CA VAL A 169 -7.16 -2.10 -11.62
C VAL A 169 -7.49 -1.46 -12.96
N ARG A 170 -7.37 -0.15 -13.08
CA ARG A 170 -7.56 0.59 -14.33
C ARG A 170 -6.55 0.14 -15.40
N ALA A 171 -5.27 0.05 -15.06
CA ALA A 171 -4.25 -0.45 -15.98
C ALA A 171 -4.51 -1.89 -16.41
N ARG A 172 -4.88 -2.79 -15.48
CA ARG A 172 -5.31 -4.17 -15.80
C ARG A 172 -6.50 -4.19 -16.77
N ASN A 173 -7.48 -3.33 -16.54
CA ASN A 173 -8.68 -3.26 -17.38
C ASN A 173 -8.39 -2.77 -18.80
N ILE A 174 -7.39 -1.92 -19.01
CA ILE A 174 -6.98 -1.51 -20.37
C ILE A 174 -6.45 -2.72 -21.14
N LEU A 175 -5.57 -3.51 -20.51
CA LEU A 175 -5.01 -4.72 -21.13
C LEU A 175 -6.09 -5.78 -21.37
N ARG A 176 -6.99 -6.00 -20.41
CA ARG A 176 -8.15 -6.90 -20.60
C ARG A 176 -9.05 -6.46 -21.76
N LYS A 177 -9.33 -5.16 -21.88
CA LYS A 177 -10.16 -4.63 -22.98
C LYS A 177 -9.48 -4.75 -24.35
N LEU A 178 -8.15 -4.80 -24.40
CA LEU A 178 -7.41 -5.11 -25.62
C LEU A 178 -7.74 -6.54 -26.09
N GLU A 179 -7.65 -7.51 -25.17
CA GLU A 179 -7.97 -8.92 -25.44
C GLU A 179 -9.44 -9.12 -25.83
N GLU A 180 -10.37 -8.42 -25.17
CA GLU A 180 -11.81 -8.47 -25.50
C GLU A 180 -12.13 -7.94 -26.90
N ARG A 181 -11.27 -7.10 -27.49
CA ARG A 181 -11.39 -6.64 -28.88
C ARG A 181 -10.79 -7.63 -29.88
N GLY A 182 -10.27 -8.76 -29.42
CA GLY A 182 -9.55 -9.73 -30.24
C GLY A 182 -8.13 -9.27 -30.60
N GLU A 183 -7.61 -8.23 -29.94
CA GLU A 183 -6.23 -7.79 -30.11
C GLU A 183 -5.33 -8.50 -29.09
N THR A 184 -4.15 -8.95 -29.52
CA THR A 184 -3.15 -9.51 -28.59
C THR A 184 -2.22 -8.42 -28.09
N LEU A 185 -1.67 -8.61 -26.89
CA LEU A 185 -0.59 -7.76 -26.40
C LEU A 185 0.57 -7.79 -27.42
N PRO A 186 1.07 -6.64 -27.90
CA PRO A 186 2.20 -6.59 -28.83
C PRO A 186 3.45 -7.25 -28.24
N ASP A 187 4.30 -7.79 -29.10
CA ASP A 187 5.69 -8.08 -28.71
C ASP A 187 6.44 -6.75 -28.66
N PHE A 188 6.49 -6.15 -27.46
CA PHE A 188 7.12 -4.85 -27.26
C PHE A 188 8.58 -4.83 -27.70
N ALA A 189 9.33 -5.93 -27.56
CA ALA A 189 10.74 -5.97 -27.93
C ALA A 189 10.93 -6.00 -29.46
N ALA A 190 9.98 -6.60 -30.19
CA ALA A 190 10.01 -6.64 -31.64
C ALA A 190 9.46 -5.36 -32.29
N GLU A 191 8.49 -4.70 -31.66
CA GLU A 191 7.79 -3.54 -32.24
C GLU A 191 8.29 -2.18 -31.73
N LEU A 192 8.97 -2.10 -30.57
CA LEU A 192 9.55 -0.88 -30.03
C LEU A 192 11.08 -0.96 -29.95
N ASP A 193 11.74 -0.64 -31.06
CA ASP A 193 13.18 -0.45 -31.07
C ASP A 193 13.60 0.83 -30.32
N SER A 194 14.92 1.01 -30.16
CA SER A 194 15.48 2.20 -29.49
C SER A 194 15.10 3.51 -30.18
N GLY A 195 14.90 3.51 -31.50
CA GLY A 195 14.49 4.68 -32.27
C GLY A 195 13.03 5.05 -32.03
N ALA A 196 12.13 4.07 -32.00
CA ALA A 196 10.72 4.24 -31.67
C ALA A 196 10.56 4.78 -30.25
N LEU A 197 11.24 4.17 -29.26
CA LEU A 197 11.26 4.67 -27.88
C LEU A 197 11.76 6.11 -27.83
N ALA A 198 12.87 6.43 -28.49
CA ALA A 198 13.44 7.77 -28.49
C ALA A 198 12.52 8.84 -29.12
N ARG A 199 11.74 8.48 -30.16
CA ARG A 199 10.74 9.36 -30.76
C ARG A 199 9.59 9.65 -29.81
N GLN A 200 9.02 8.62 -29.20
CA GLN A 200 7.90 8.79 -28.28
C GLN A 200 8.34 9.57 -27.03
N LEU A 201 9.50 9.25 -26.45
CA LEU A 201 10.04 9.89 -25.25
C LEU A 201 10.51 11.35 -25.45
N GLN A 202 10.39 11.93 -26.66
CA GLN A 202 10.50 13.38 -26.83
C GLN A 202 9.34 14.12 -26.18
N ALA A 203 8.18 13.48 -26.00
CA ALA A 203 7.08 14.05 -25.25
C ALA A 203 7.42 14.08 -23.75
N GLU A 204 7.41 15.27 -23.15
CA GLU A 204 7.82 15.48 -21.76
C GLU A 204 7.01 14.63 -20.79
N ASP A 205 5.71 14.52 -21.02
CA ASP A 205 4.74 13.78 -20.23
C ASP A 205 5.05 12.28 -20.22
N PHE A 206 5.47 11.72 -21.36
CA PHE A 206 5.88 10.32 -21.46
C PHE A 206 7.18 10.06 -20.71
N TRP A 207 8.15 10.96 -20.85
CA TRP A 207 9.42 10.88 -20.11
C TRP A 207 9.20 10.98 -18.60
N GLN A 208 8.38 11.92 -18.14
CA GLN A 208 8.06 12.10 -16.72
C GLN A 208 7.38 10.86 -16.13
N MET A 209 6.42 10.28 -16.84
CA MET A 209 5.75 9.05 -16.41
C MET A 209 6.72 7.86 -16.33
N LEU A 210 7.59 7.70 -17.34
CA LEU A 210 8.58 6.62 -17.36
C LEU A 210 9.58 6.77 -16.21
N LEU A 211 10.06 7.99 -16.00
CA LEU A 211 10.98 8.31 -14.90
C LEU A 211 10.33 8.07 -13.54
N ALA A 212 9.06 8.42 -13.36
CA ALA A 212 8.32 8.12 -12.14
C ALA A 212 8.20 6.61 -11.91
N ALA A 213 7.78 5.85 -12.92
CA ALA A 213 7.67 4.39 -12.81
C ALA A 213 9.03 3.70 -12.54
N SER A 214 10.12 4.26 -13.05
CA SER A 214 11.47 3.69 -12.87
C SER A 214 12.08 3.95 -11.48
N LYS A 215 11.45 4.76 -10.63
CA LYS A 215 11.98 5.15 -9.30
C LYS A 215 11.63 4.18 -8.17
N ALA A 216 11.01 3.03 -8.45
CA ALA A 216 10.56 2.08 -7.44
C ALA A 216 11.71 1.61 -6.52
N ASP A 217 12.85 1.19 -7.08
CA ASP A 217 13.99 0.71 -6.30
C ASP A 217 14.61 1.85 -5.46
N SER A 218 14.73 3.05 -6.04
CA SER A 218 15.19 4.23 -5.31
C SER A 218 14.23 4.63 -4.17
N ALA A 219 12.91 4.47 -4.36
CA ALA A 219 11.94 4.71 -3.30
C ALA A 219 12.06 3.67 -2.17
N LEU A 220 12.32 2.40 -2.53
CA LEU A 220 12.55 1.33 -1.57
C LEU A 220 13.84 1.55 -0.78
N GLU A 221 14.94 1.89 -1.44
CA GLU A 221 16.21 2.22 -0.77
C GLU A 221 16.06 3.39 0.20
N ARG A 222 15.32 4.44 -0.19
CA ARG A 222 15.00 5.56 0.72
C ARG A 222 14.20 5.10 1.93
N ALA A 223 13.17 4.27 1.74
CA ALA A 223 12.36 3.75 2.84
C ALA A 223 13.19 2.87 3.80
N LEU A 224 14.06 2.01 3.27
CA LEU A 224 14.94 1.14 4.07
C LEU A 224 15.99 1.95 4.84
N THR A 225 16.64 2.91 4.17
CA THR A 225 17.71 3.73 4.77
C THR A 225 17.16 4.63 5.88
N ALA A 226 16.00 5.25 5.64
CA ALA A 226 15.34 6.09 6.64
C ALA A 226 14.60 5.29 7.71
N GLY A 227 14.30 4.01 7.45
CA GLY A 227 13.36 3.23 8.26
C GLY A 227 11.93 3.76 8.17
N GLU A 228 11.54 4.40 7.05
CA GLU A 228 10.24 5.07 6.89
C GLU A 228 9.42 4.45 5.75
N PRO A 229 8.47 3.54 6.05
CA PRO A 229 7.56 2.96 5.04
C PRO A 229 6.73 4.01 4.28
N ALA A 230 6.51 5.18 4.89
CA ALA A 230 5.82 6.32 4.28
C ALA A 230 6.41 6.76 2.94
N HIS A 231 7.72 6.58 2.75
CA HIS A 231 8.36 6.87 1.46
C HIS A 231 7.84 5.97 0.34
N MET A 232 7.55 4.70 0.63
CA MET A 232 6.96 3.78 -0.34
C MET A 232 5.48 4.05 -0.57
N ALA A 233 4.71 4.38 0.48
CA ALA A 233 3.31 4.76 0.34
C ALA A 233 3.15 6.01 -0.55
N LYS A 234 3.94 7.06 -0.26
CA LYS A 234 3.96 8.30 -1.05
C LYS A 234 4.36 8.05 -2.51
N TYR A 235 5.35 7.19 -2.75
CA TYR A 235 5.73 6.78 -4.10
C TYR A 235 4.57 6.10 -4.84
N ALA A 236 3.88 5.14 -4.19
CA ALA A 236 2.73 4.45 -4.78
C ALA A 236 1.63 5.44 -5.20
N PHE A 237 1.30 6.39 -4.34
CA PHE A 237 0.30 7.42 -4.63
C PHE A 237 0.71 8.37 -5.75
N GLN A 238 1.95 8.88 -5.72
CA GLN A 238 2.46 9.75 -6.79
C GLN A 238 2.49 9.03 -8.14
N LEU A 239 2.86 7.75 -8.15
CA LEU A 239 2.85 6.94 -9.37
C LEU A 239 1.41 6.71 -9.88
N ALA A 240 0.46 6.43 -8.99
CA ALA A 240 -0.95 6.31 -9.33
C ALA A 240 -1.53 7.63 -9.89
N GLN A 241 -1.17 8.78 -9.31
CA GLN A 241 -1.56 10.10 -9.83
C GLN A 241 -1.00 10.35 -11.23
N ALA A 242 0.29 10.08 -11.45
CA ALA A 242 0.94 10.24 -12.74
C ALA A 242 0.25 9.39 -13.83
N PHE A 243 -0.07 8.13 -13.51
CA PHE A 243 -0.80 7.27 -14.45
C PHE A 243 -2.22 7.73 -14.72
N ASN A 244 -2.94 8.19 -13.70
CA ASN A 244 -4.29 8.71 -13.91
C ASN A 244 -4.27 9.91 -14.86
N ASN A 245 -3.33 10.83 -14.70
CA ASN A 245 -3.14 11.95 -15.63
C ASN A 245 -2.82 11.46 -17.05
N PHE A 246 -1.87 10.53 -17.19
CA PHE A 246 -1.54 9.90 -18.47
C PHE A 246 -2.77 9.25 -19.13
N TYR A 247 -3.56 8.47 -18.38
CA TYR A 247 -4.77 7.84 -18.89
C TYR A 247 -5.83 8.85 -19.34
N HIS A 248 -5.98 9.97 -18.64
CA HIS A 248 -6.93 11.02 -19.01
C HIS A 248 -6.52 11.75 -20.30
N GLN A 249 -5.22 11.90 -20.55
CA GLN A 249 -4.70 12.60 -21.73
C GLN A 249 -4.64 11.72 -22.98
N TYR A 250 -4.37 10.42 -22.83
CA TYR A 250 -4.03 9.54 -23.94
C TYR A 250 -5.05 8.41 -24.11
N PRO A 251 -5.86 8.41 -25.20
CA PRO A 251 -6.85 7.36 -25.46
C PRO A 251 -6.17 6.09 -26.00
N ILE A 252 -5.57 5.30 -25.10
CA ILE A 252 -4.66 4.18 -25.39
C ILE A 252 -5.21 3.20 -26.42
N LEU A 253 -6.44 2.72 -26.24
CA LEU A 253 -7.00 1.68 -27.10
C LEU A 253 -7.56 2.21 -28.43
N GLN A 254 -7.73 3.53 -28.55
CA GLN A 254 -8.24 4.20 -29.75
C GLN A 254 -7.13 4.90 -30.54
N GLU A 255 -5.87 4.80 -30.09
CA GLU A 255 -4.73 5.36 -30.81
C GLU A 255 -4.56 4.68 -32.17
N GLU A 256 -4.61 5.49 -33.24
CA GLU A 256 -4.57 5.02 -34.63
C GLU A 256 -3.13 4.72 -35.08
N ASN A 257 -2.15 5.48 -34.56
CA ASN A 257 -0.75 5.23 -34.89
C ASN A 257 -0.26 3.97 -34.18
N ARG A 258 0.10 2.93 -34.94
CA ARG A 258 0.54 1.63 -34.39
C ARG A 258 1.73 1.77 -33.43
N GLU A 259 2.77 2.50 -33.82
CA GLU A 259 3.97 2.69 -32.97
C GLU A 259 3.59 3.33 -31.64
N LYS A 260 2.79 4.40 -31.68
CA LYS A 260 2.33 5.11 -30.47
C LYS A 260 1.40 4.23 -29.64
N LYS A 261 0.47 3.49 -30.24
CA LYS A 261 -0.42 2.55 -29.52
C LYS A 261 0.40 1.50 -28.77
N VAL A 262 1.38 0.89 -29.43
CA VAL A 262 2.28 -0.11 -28.81
C VAL A 262 3.08 0.53 -27.67
N PHE A 263 3.59 1.75 -27.85
CA PHE A 263 4.28 2.49 -26.80
C PHE A 263 3.38 2.79 -25.58
N LEU A 264 2.14 3.26 -25.80
CA LEU A 264 1.19 3.54 -24.72
C LEU A 264 0.80 2.26 -23.95
N LEU A 265 0.64 1.13 -24.65
CA LEU A 265 0.41 -0.18 -24.04
C LEU A 265 1.61 -0.65 -23.22
N TRP A 266 2.83 -0.48 -23.74
CA TRP A 266 4.07 -0.78 -23.02
C TRP A 266 4.19 0.07 -21.74
N MET A 267 3.97 1.38 -21.84
CA MET A 267 3.96 2.29 -20.68
C MET A 267 2.92 1.87 -19.63
N THR A 268 1.73 1.48 -20.07
CA THR A 268 0.65 1.00 -19.19
C THR A 268 1.06 -0.27 -18.46
N ASP A 269 1.63 -1.24 -19.16
CA ASP A 269 2.09 -2.50 -18.55
C ASP A 269 3.29 -2.28 -17.63
N PHE A 270 4.23 -1.41 -18.00
CA PHE A 270 5.36 -1.05 -17.15
C PHE A 270 4.89 -0.39 -15.85
N PHE A 271 4.03 0.63 -15.93
CA PHE A 271 3.40 1.24 -14.75
C PHE A 271 2.71 0.20 -13.88
N ARG A 272 1.87 -0.66 -14.48
CA ARG A 272 1.10 -1.69 -13.77
C ARG A 272 2.03 -2.60 -12.96
N ARG A 273 3.11 -3.09 -13.57
CA ARG A 273 4.10 -3.95 -12.89
C ARG A 273 4.77 -3.23 -11.73
N GLN A 274 5.15 -1.96 -11.90
CA GLN A 274 5.81 -1.17 -10.85
C GLN A 274 4.86 -0.87 -9.68
N LEU A 275 3.62 -0.49 -9.97
CA LEU A 275 2.62 -0.19 -8.93
C LEU A 275 2.20 -1.46 -8.19
N GLU A 276 1.99 -2.58 -8.88
CA GLU A 276 1.67 -3.88 -8.25
C GLU A 276 2.82 -4.39 -7.37
N ARG A 277 4.08 -4.27 -7.82
CA ARG A 277 5.26 -4.56 -7.00
C ARG A 277 5.31 -3.68 -5.75
N THR A 278 5.07 -2.39 -5.91
CA THR A 278 5.06 -1.41 -4.81
C THR A 278 3.94 -1.72 -3.80
N ALA A 279 2.73 -2.01 -4.28
CA ALA A 279 1.60 -2.40 -3.43
C ALA A 279 1.90 -3.71 -2.68
N SER A 280 2.53 -4.70 -3.34
CA SER A 280 2.96 -5.94 -2.70
C SER A 280 3.96 -5.70 -1.55
N ILE A 281 4.94 -4.80 -1.72
CA ILE A 281 5.87 -4.40 -0.66
C ILE A 281 5.12 -3.79 0.54
N LEU A 282 4.09 -2.99 0.28
CA LEU A 282 3.23 -2.42 1.32
C LEU A 282 2.24 -3.44 1.93
N GLY A 283 2.17 -4.66 1.39
CA GLY A 283 1.19 -5.68 1.76
C GLY A 283 -0.24 -5.36 1.34
N ILE A 284 -0.41 -4.54 0.30
CA ILE A 284 -1.71 -4.14 -0.26
C ILE A 284 -2.01 -5.04 -1.46
N GLN A 285 -3.09 -5.81 -1.38
CA GLN A 285 -3.55 -6.62 -2.50
C GLN A 285 -4.32 -5.76 -3.50
N ILE A 286 -4.11 -6.00 -4.81
CA ILE A 286 -4.87 -5.33 -5.86
C ILE A 286 -6.08 -6.19 -6.21
N PRO A 287 -7.32 -5.73 -5.99
CA PRO A 287 -8.51 -6.51 -6.29
C PRO A 287 -8.69 -6.75 -7.79
N LYS A 288 -9.61 -7.64 -8.13
CA LYS A 288 -9.94 -7.96 -9.52
C LYS A 288 -10.65 -6.79 -10.22
N TYR A 289 -11.52 -6.09 -9.50
CA TYR A 289 -12.25 -4.91 -9.93
C TYR A 289 -12.47 -3.96 -8.73
N MET A 290 -12.87 -2.72 -9.00
CA MET A 290 -13.23 -1.68 -8.04
C MET A 290 -14.29 -0.75 -8.61
#